data_AF-A0AAE3DFN2-F1
#
_entry.id   AF-A0AAE3DFN2-F1
#
_cell.length_a   1.000
_cell.length_b   1.000
_cell.length_c   1.000
_cell.angle_alpha   90.00
_cell.angle_beta   90.00
_cell.angle_gamma   90.00
#
_symmetry.space_group_name_H-M   'P 1'
#
loop_
_entity.id
_entity.type
_entity.pdbx_description
1 polymer ?
#
loop_
_entity_poly.entity_id
_entity_poly.type
_entity_poly.pdbx_seq_one_letter_code
_entity_poly.pdbx_strand_id
1 'polypeptide(L)'
;MKNESTFGTIKSLSSFLTGFGIRQVKSRITGATQLTQVIDKLSVAAEIVCKPIFSGIFSFEGYDGILNRNVNRQVRSTLIRSNGKVNHLCIGENCFIKYWPEYTPKQENVRPHYSFYEINDLSFGYFISNLVEDVYIATVGANLPGTLTSMFYPIENTKEAHKLTEVSMEM
;
A
#
# COMPACT_ATOMS: atom_id res chain seq x y z
N MET A 1 24.68 15.94 19.14
CA MET A 1 24.47 14.51 19.49
C MET A 1 23.08 14.11 19.01
N LYS A 2 22.97 13.35 17.90
CA LYS A 2 21.70 12.77 17.47
C LYS A 2 21.56 11.42 18.19
N ASN A 3 20.47 11.24 18.93
CA ASN A 3 20.22 10.08 19.81
C ASN A 3 20.36 8.74 19.08
N GLU A 4 21.42 8.00 19.40
CA GLU A 4 21.65 6.63 18.93
C GLU A 4 20.55 5.66 19.38
N SER A 5 19.85 5.96 20.48
CA SER A 5 18.74 5.15 21.01
C SER A 5 17.54 5.10 20.05
N THR A 6 17.13 6.24 19.48
CA THR A 6 16.02 6.32 18.53
C THR A 6 16.34 5.56 17.24
N PHE A 7 17.58 5.65 16.76
CA PHE A 7 18.05 4.90 15.58
C PHE A 7 18.12 3.40 15.82
N GLY A 8 18.50 2.96 17.02
CA GLY A 8 18.49 1.54 17.43
C GLY A 8 17.08 0.96 17.44
N THR A 9 16.11 1.67 18.01
CA THR A 9 14.70 1.24 18.04
C THR A 9 14.09 1.16 16.64
N ILE A 10 14.39 2.11 15.76
CA ILE A 10 13.89 2.10 14.36
C ILE A 10 14.46 0.93 13.55
N LYS A 11 15.75 0.59 13.72
CA LYS A 11 16.35 -0.59 13.07
C LYS A 11 15.76 -1.90 13.59
N SER A 12 15.55 -2.01 14.90
CA SER A 12 14.92 -3.19 15.52
C SER A 12 13.48 -3.39 15.03
N LEU A 13 12.70 -2.31 14.95
CA LEU A 13 11.33 -2.35 14.41
C LEU A 13 11.32 -2.72 12.92
N SER A 14 12.23 -2.17 12.10
CA SER A 14 12.36 -2.55 10.69
C SER A 14 12.70 -4.03 10.52
N SER A 15 13.59 -4.57 11.35
CA SER A 15 13.96 -5.99 11.32
C SER A 15 12.81 -6.90 11.78
N PHE A 16 12.09 -6.48 12.82
CA PHE A 16 10.91 -7.18 13.33
C PHE A 16 9.80 -7.24 12.28
N LEU A 17 9.46 -6.10 11.66
CA LEU A 17 8.47 -6.01 10.59
C LEU A 17 8.87 -6.85 9.37
N THR A 18 10.16 -6.88 9.01
CA THR A 18 10.66 -7.75 7.93
C THR A 18 10.42 -9.23 8.23
N GLY A 19 10.48 -9.65 9.51
CA GLY A 19 10.14 -11.00 9.97
C GLY A 19 8.67 -11.39 9.78
N PHE A 20 7.75 -10.41 9.73
CA PHE A 20 6.33 -10.60 9.38
C PHE A 20 6.06 -10.38 7.88
N GLY A 21 7.11 -10.30 7.06
CA GLY A 21 6.98 -10.02 5.64
C GLY A 21 6.49 -8.60 5.34
N ILE A 22 6.63 -7.67 6.29
CA ILE A 22 6.24 -6.27 6.11
C ILE A 22 7.42 -5.52 5.51
N ARG A 23 7.18 -4.86 4.36
CA ARG A 23 8.18 -4.02 3.70
C ARG A 23 7.65 -2.62 3.52
N GLN A 24 8.50 -1.64 3.81
CA GLN A 24 8.19 -0.23 3.60
C GLN A 24 9.37 0.44 2.91
N VAL A 25 9.11 1.12 1.80
CA VAL A 25 10.07 2.07 1.22
C VAL A 25 9.61 3.49 1.53
N LYS A 26 10.47 4.25 2.21
CA LYS A 26 10.34 5.71 2.32
C LYS A 26 11.09 6.33 1.16
N SER A 27 10.39 6.95 0.23
CA SER A 27 11.00 7.59 -0.95
C SER A 27 10.41 8.97 -1.17
N ARG A 28 11.19 9.83 -1.83
CA ARG A 28 10.70 11.05 -2.44
C ARG A 28 10.21 10.70 -3.84
N ILE A 29 8.90 10.73 -4.08
CA ILE A 29 8.31 10.38 -5.37
C ILE A 29 7.71 11.63 -5.98
N THR A 30 8.41 12.23 -6.95
CA THR A 30 7.97 13.45 -7.64
C THR A 30 7.53 13.20 -9.07
N GLY A 31 7.51 11.94 -9.53
CA GLY A 31 7.25 11.59 -10.93
C GLY A 31 7.06 10.11 -11.19
N ALA A 32 6.47 9.79 -12.34
CA ALA A 32 6.21 8.41 -12.78
C ALA A 32 7.47 7.54 -12.81
N THR A 33 8.58 8.02 -13.38
CA THR A 33 9.83 7.26 -13.48
C THR A 33 10.40 6.84 -12.13
N GLN A 34 10.33 7.72 -11.13
CA GLN A 34 10.80 7.37 -9.78
C GLN A 34 9.86 6.36 -9.12
N LEU A 35 8.54 6.54 -9.28
CA LEU A 35 7.55 5.60 -8.77
C LEU A 35 7.77 4.20 -9.34
N THR A 36 7.97 4.08 -10.66
CA THR A 36 8.19 2.78 -11.31
C THR A 36 9.47 2.11 -10.83
N GLN A 37 10.57 2.86 -10.69
CA GLN A 37 11.83 2.34 -10.14
C GLN A 37 11.66 1.80 -8.70
N VAL A 38 10.92 2.51 -7.85
CA VAL A 38 10.66 2.06 -6.48
C VAL A 38 9.78 0.81 -6.46
N ILE A 39 8.74 0.74 -7.28
CA ILE A 39 7.88 -0.45 -7.41
C ILE A 39 8.68 -1.65 -7.87
N ASP A 40 9.52 -1.51 -8.91
CA ASP A 40 10.33 -2.60 -9.44
C ASP A 40 11.32 -3.09 -8.37
N LYS A 41 12.03 -2.18 -7.70
CA LYS A 41 12.97 -2.52 -6.63
C LYS A 41 12.29 -3.28 -5.49
N LEU A 42 11.12 -2.81 -5.05
CA LEU A 42 10.37 -3.47 -3.99
C LEU A 42 9.80 -4.82 -4.45
N SER A 43 9.39 -4.94 -5.71
CA SER A 43 8.92 -6.20 -6.30
C SER A 43 10.02 -7.27 -6.35
N VAL A 44 11.24 -6.91 -6.75
CA VAL A 44 12.40 -7.82 -6.71
C VAL A 44 12.69 -8.26 -5.28
N ALA A 45 12.63 -7.32 -4.33
CA ALA A 45 12.80 -7.67 -2.93
C ALA A 45 11.69 -8.65 -2.49
N ALA A 46 10.42 -8.39 -2.87
CA ALA A 46 9.24 -9.19 -2.55
C ALA A 46 9.43 -10.68 -2.88
N GLU A 47 10.07 -11.00 -4.01
CA GLU A 47 10.33 -12.37 -4.45
C GLU A 47 11.26 -13.16 -3.52
N ILE A 48 12.16 -12.50 -2.79
CA ILE A 48 13.14 -13.15 -1.90
C ILE A 48 12.47 -13.73 -0.65
N VAL A 49 11.30 -13.21 -0.24
CA VAL A 49 10.58 -13.68 0.96
C VAL A 49 9.24 -14.25 0.54
N CYS A 50 9.03 -15.55 0.76
CA CYS A 50 7.93 -16.34 0.21
C CYS A 50 6.51 -16.05 0.76
N LYS A 51 6.18 -14.80 1.14
CA LYS A 51 4.83 -14.19 1.26
C LYS A 51 4.88 -12.95 2.17
N PRO A 52 5.13 -11.74 1.63
CA PRO A 52 4.94 -10.53 2.41
C PRO A 52 3.46 -10.31 2.72
N ILE A 53 3.11 -10.15 3.99
CA ILE A 53 1.73 -9.84 4.41
C ILE A 53 1.38 -8.41 3.98
N PHE A 54 2.35 -7.51 4.07
CA PHE A 54 2.23 -6.11 3.65
C PHE A 54 3.49 -5.67 2.88
N SER A 55 3.34 -5.19 1.65
CA SER A 55 4.44 -4.69 0.83
C SER A 55 4.11 -3.30 0.32
N GLY A 56 4.56 -2.30 1.08
CA GLY A 56 4.09 -0.93 0.95
C GLY A 56 5.14 0.09 0.52
N ILE A 57 4.70 1.11 -0.20
CA ILE A 57 5.48 2.32 -0.51
C ILE A 57 4.84 3.50 0.24
N PHE A 58 5.67 4.26 0.95
CA PHE A 58 5.26 5.48 1.64
C PHE A 58 6.08 6.66 1.14
N SER A 59 5.45 7.58 0.43
CA SER A 59 6.04 8.83 -0.01
C SER A 59 5.34 9.99 0.68
N PHE A 60 6.11 10.81 1.40
CA PHE A 60 5.60 12.03 2.02
C PHE A 60 5.27 13.09 0.97
N GLU A 61 6.08 13.16 -0.09
CA GLU A 61 5.82 14.06 -1.21
C GLU A 61 4.83 13.42 -2.18
N GLY A 62 3.94 14.26 -2.71
CA GLY A 62 2.99 13.89 -3.73
C GLY A 62 3.62 13.88 -5.13
N TYR A 63 2.99 13.12 -6.01
CA TYR A 63 3.21 13.18 -7.45
C TYR A 63 1.86 13.50 -8.10
N ASP A 64 1.61 14.75 -8.46
CA ASP A 64 0.29 15.21 -8.91
C ASP A 64 -0.29 14.40 -10.08
N GLY A 65 0.58 13.89 -10.96
CA GLY A 65 0.19 13.03 -12.08
C GLY A 65 -0.33 11.64 -11.69
N ILE A 66 -0.30 11.26 -10.41
CA ILE A 66 -0.81 9.98 -9.91
C ILE A 66 -2.33 9.97 -9.76
N LEU A 67 -2.94 11.11 -9.41
CA LEU A 67 -4.39 11.26 -9.20
C LEU A 67 -5.16 11.52 -10.51
N ASN A 68 -4.59 11.09 -11.64
CA ASN A 68 -5.26 11.20 -12.93
C ASN A 68 -6.16 9.98 -13.17
N ARG A 69 -7.41 10.21 -13.64
CA ARG A 69 -8.31 9.12 -14.06
C ARG A 69 -7.68 8.20 -15.10
N ASN A 70 -6.85 8.77 -15.97
CA ASN A 70 -6.00 8.06 -16.91
C ASN A 70 -4.61 7.89 -16.30
N VAL A 71 -4.40 6.74 -15.64
CA VAL A 71 -3.11 6.39 -15.02
C VAL A 71 -1.99 6.47 -16.05
N ASN A 72 -0.88 7.10 -15.68
CA ASN A 72 0.33 7.17 -16.50
C ASN A 72 0.72 5.78 -17.02
N ARG A 73 0.99 5.65 -18.33
CA ARG A 73 1.25 4.36 -19.00
C ARG A 73 2.37 3.57 -18.34
N GLN A 74 3.47 4.22 -17.95
CA GLN A 74 4.61 3.55 -17.32
C GLN A 74 4.21 2.99 -15.95
N VAL A 75 3.51 3.80 -15.14
CA VAL A 75 3.00 3.37 -13.83
C VAL A 75 2.04 2.19 -13.99
N ARG A 76 1.09 2.28 -14.92
CA ARG A 76 0.14 1.19 -15.23
C ARG A 76 0.88 -0.10 -15.57
N SER A 77 1.80 -0.08 -16.52
CA SER A 77 2.56 -1.26 -16.94
C SER A 77 3.41 -1.83 -15.79
N THR A 78 4.02 -0.98 -14.97
CA THR A 78 4.81 -1.42 -13.81
C THR A 78 3.93 -2.05 -12.72
N LEU A 79 2.73 -1.52 -12.46
CA LEU A 79 1.78 -2.11 -11.51
C LEU A 79 1.29 -3.48 -11.99
N ILE A 80 0.93 -3.62 -13.27
CA ILE A 80 0.56 -4.91 -13.86
C ILE A 80 1.72 -5.92 -13.71
N ARG A 81 2.95 -5.51 -14.03
CA ARG A 81 4.14 -6.36 -13.88
C ARG A 81 4.46 -6.72 -12.42
N SER A 82 4.19 -5.82 -11.48
CA SER A 82 4.35 -6.08 -10.05
C SER A 82 3.38 -7.16 -9.56
N ASN A 83 2.19 -7.26 -10.15
CA ASN A 83 1.18 -8.29 -9.87
C ASN A 83 0.93 -8.48 -8.36
N GLY A 84 0.67 -7.38 -7.66
CA GLY A 84 0.39 -7.40 -6.21
C GLY A 84 1.60 -7.57 -5.30
N LYS A 85 2.83 -7.75 -5.84
CA LYS A 85 4.07 -7.81 -5.01
C LYS A 85 4.31 -6.53 -4.22
N VAL A 86 3.83 -5.41 -4.74
CA VAL A 86 3.62 -4.16 -3.99
C VAL A 86 2.11 -3.96 -3.89
N ASN A 87 1.57 -3.93 -2.67
CA ASN A 87 0.12 -4.03 -2.45
C ASN A 87 -0.50 -2.77 -1.80
N HIS A 88 0.30 -1.90 -1.19
CA HIS A 88 -0.19 -0.66 -0.58
C HIS A 88 0.74 0.51 -0.93
N LEU A 89 0.22 1.58 -1.53
CA LEU A 89 1.01 2.75 -1.86
C LEU A 89 0.34 4.00 -1.30
N CYS A 90 1.13 4.79 -0.59
CA CYS A 90 0.75 6.11 -0.10
C CYS A 90 1.66 7.12 -0.78
N ILE A 91 1.08 8.01 -1.60
CA ILE A 91 1.82 8.99 -2.40
C ILE A 91 1.32 10.39 -2.05
N GLY A 92 2.06 11.09 -1.19
CA GLY A 92 1.58 12.33 -0.59
C GLY A 92 0.42 12.08 0.38
N GLU A 93 -0.19 13.17 0.85
CA GLU A 93 -1.26 13.13 1.85
C GLU A 93 -2.62 12.69 1.29
N ASN A 94 -2.80 12.76 -0.04
CA ASN A 94 -4.10 12.60 -0.70
C ASN A 94 -4.28 11.26 -1.43
N CYS A 95 -3.20 10.67 -1.97
CA CYS A 95 -3.30 9.49 -2.83
C CYS A 95 -2.98 8.20 -2.09
N PHE A 96 -3.95 7.29 -2.04
CA PHE A 96 -3.77 5.92 -1.59
C PHE A 96 -4.11 4.94 -2.71
N ILE A 97 -3.25 3.94 -2.91
CA ILE A 97 -3.43 2.91 -3.94
C ILE A 97 -3.35 1.55 -3.25
N LYS A 98 -4.32 0.68 -3.50
CA LYS A 98 -4.38 -0.67 -2.91
C LYS A 98 -4.54 -1.72 -3.99
N TYR A 99 -3.77 -2.79 -3.89
CA TYR A 99 -3.99 -4.02 -4.64
C TYR A 99 -5.08 -4.86 -3.97
N TRP A 100 -6.03 -5.29 -4.77
CA TRP A 100 -7.08 -6.23 -4.40
C TRP A 100 -6.82 -7.56 -5.09
N PRO A 101 -6.50 -8.63 -4.35
CA PRO A 101 -6.42 -9.98 -4.91
C PRO A 101 -7.81 -10.46 -5.34
N GLU A 102 -7.86 -11.51 -6.16
CA GLU A 102 -9.12 -12.18 -6.50
C GLU A 102 -9.84 -12.64 -5.22
N TYR A 103 -11.05 -12.12 -5.00
CA TYR A 103 -11.86 -12.46 -3.84
C TYR A 103 -12.67 -13.73 -4.11
N THR A 104 -12.38 -14.80 -3.39
CA THR A 104 -13.29 -15.94 -3.22
C THR A 104 -13.89 -15.90 -1.81
N PRO A 105 -15.22 -16.02 -1.56
CA PRO A 105 -16.34 -16.22 -2.50
C PRO A 105 -17.55 -15.31 -2.19
N LYS A 106 -17.72 -14.13 -2.82
CA LYS A 106 -19.01 -13.39 -2.81
C LYS A 106 -19.33 -12.57 -4.08
N GLN A 107 -18.38 -12.39 -5.00
CA GLN A 107 -18.63 -11.74 -6.27
C GLN A 107 -17.93 -12.54 -7.36
N GLU A 108 -18.69 -13.32 -8.13
CA GLU A 108 -18.18 -13.97 -9.33
C GLU A 108 -17.61 -12.90 -10.28
N ASN A 109 -16.41 -13.13 -10.82
CA ASN A 109 -15.73 -12.32 -11.85
C ASN A 109 -14.99 -11.04 -11.44
N VAL A 110 -14.65 -10.82 -10.16
CA VAL A 110 -13.77 -9.69 -9.80
C VAL A 110 -12.30 -10.07 -9.99
N ARG A 111 -11.72 -9.61 -11.10
CA ARG A 111 -10.29 -9.80 -11.39
C ARG A 111 -9.43 -9.07 -10.37
N PRO A 112 -8.21 -9.56 -10.07
CA PRO A 112 -7.25 -8.79 -9.30
C PRO A 112 -6.99 -7.43 -9.96
N HIS A 113 -6.85 -6.39 -9.15
CA HIS A 113 -6.70 -5.02 -9.65
C HIS A 113 -6.06 -4.11 -8.61
N TYR A 114 -5.51 -2.97 -9.06
CA TYR A 114 -5.20 -1.85 -8.18
C TYR A 114 -6.34 -0.82 -8.23
N SER A 115 -6.77 -0.36 -7.07
CA SER A 115 -7.69 0.78 -6.95
C SER A 115 -6.93 2.01 -6.48
N PHE A 116 -7.20 3.15 -7.13
CA PHE A 116 -6.64 4.45 -6.80
C PHE A 116 -7.69 5.29 -6.07
N TYR A 117 -7.32 5.82 -4.92
CA TYR A 117 -8.20 6.58 -4.04
C TYR A 117 -7.65 7.98 -3.81
N GLU A 118 -8.51 8.99 -3.91
CA GLU A 118 -8.25 10.37 -3.50
C GLU A 118 -8.96 10.63 -2.17
N ILE A 119 -8.24 10.39 -1.08
CA ILE A 119 -8.81 10.39 0.28
C ILE A 119 -8.31 11.58 1.12
N ASN A 120 -7.97 12.70 0.46
CA ASN A 120 -7.75 14.04 1.02
C ASN A 120 -7.28 14.09 2.49
N ASP A 121 -5.98 14.25 2.70
CA ASP A 121 -5.29 14.27 4.00
C ASP A 121 -5.31 12.96 4.81
N LEU A 122 -6.00 11.92 4.35
CA LEU A 122 -6.10 10.64 5.07
C LEU A 122 -5.17 9.55 4.54
N SER A 123 -4.40 9.79 3.47
CA SER A 123 -3.58 8.73 2.85
C SER A 123 -2.57 8.11 3.81
N PHE A 124 -1.88 8.96 4.60
CA PHE A 124 -0.94 8.48 5.61
C PHE A 124 -1.63 7.61 6.67
N GLY A 125 -2.80 8.05 7.15
CA GLY A 125 -3.59 7.33 8.14
C GLY A 125 -4.09 5.98 7.61
N TYR A 126 -4.57 5.94 6.37
CA TYR A 126 -5.01 4.71 5.72
C TYR A 126 -3.86 3.73 5.50
N PHE A 127 -2.68 4.21 5.13
CA PHE A 127 -1.50 3.36 4.98
C PHE A 127 -1.10 2.70 6.30
N ILE A 128 -1.00 3.48 7.38
CA ILE A 128 -0.66 2.97 8.71
C ILE A 128 -1.75 2.02 9.21
N SER A 129 -3.01 2.35 8.98
CA SER A 129 -4.15 1.52 9.37
C SER A 129 -4.15 0.15 8.69
N ASN A 130 -3.92 0.10 7.36
CA ASN A 130 -3.81 -1.18 6.64
C ASN A 130 -2.59 -1.98 7.11
N LEU A 131 -1.47 -1.30 7.42
CA LEU A 131 -0.30 -1.96 7.99
C LEU A 131 -0.61 -2.60 9.36
N VAL A 132 -1.28 -1.86 10.25
CA VAL A 132 -1.67 -2.36 11.58
C VAL A 132 -2.69 -3.49 11.47
N GLU A 133 -3.65 -3.38 10.55
CA GLU A 133 -4.62 -4.42 10.25
C GLU A 133 -3.94 -5.72 9.79
N ASP A 134 -3.02 -5.64 8.83
CA ASP A 134 -2.27 -6.80 8.33
C ASP A 134 -1.42 -7.45 9.44
N VAL A 135 -0.76 -6.66 10.28
CA VAL A 135 -0.04 -7.16 11.46
C VAL A 135 -0.99 -7.87 12.43
N TYR A 136 -2.15 -7.27 12.70
CA TYR A 136 -3.14 -7.82 13.62
C TYR A 136 -3.66 -9.16 13.11
N ILE A 137 -4.06 -9.24 11.84
CA ILE A 137 -4.53 -10.49 11.21
C ILE A 137 -3.43 -11.54 11.25
N ALA A 138 -2.18 -11.17 10.95
CA ALA A 138 -1.05 -12.08 10.97
C ALA A 138 -0.74 -12.68 12.35
N THR A 139 -0.94 -11.88 13.41
CA THR A 139 -0.57 -12.25 14.78
C THR A 139 -1.72 -12.90 15.55
N VAL A 140 -2.95 -12.44 15.32
CA VAL A 140 -4.15 -12.89 16.05
C VAL A 140 -4.94 -13.92 15.24
N GLY A 141 -4.82 -13.92 13.91
CA GLY A 141 -5.57 -14.83 13.04
C GLY A 141 -7.04 -14.46 12.86
N ALA A 142 -7.42 -13.22 13.18
CA ALA A 142 -8.79 -12.72 13.09
C ALA A 142 -8.84 -11.30 12.52
N ASN A 143 -9.99 -10.92 11.96
CA ASN A 143 -10.25 -9.55 11.52
C ASN A 143 -10.26 -8.58 12.70
N LEU A 144 -9.99 -7.30 12.43
CA LEU A 144 -10.12 -6.24 13.42
C LEU A 144 -11.56 -6.20 13.99
N PRO A 145 -11.72 -6.06 15.33
CA PRO A 145 -13.00 -5.74 15.95
C PRO A 145 -13.59 -4.44 15.36
N GLY A 146 -14.91 -4.39 15.19
CA GLY A 146 -15.59 -3.27 14.54
C GLY A 146 -15.30 -1.89 15.16
N THR A 147 -15.06 -1.83 16.47
CA THR A 147 -14.65 -0.61 17.18
C THR A 147 -13.27 -0.09 16.72
N LEU A 148 -12.32 -0.99 16.48
CA LEU A 148 -11.01 -0.64 15.94
C LEU A 148 -11.10 -0.30 14.46
N THR A 149 -11.93 -1.03 13.70
CA THR A 149 -12.20 -0.74 12.29
C THR A 149 -12.71 0.70 12.11
N SER A 150 -13.68 1.14 12.91
CA SER A 150 -14.20 2.51 12.84
C SER A 150 -13.18 3.57 13.24
N MET A 151 -12.25 3.24 14.13
CA MET A 151 -11.18 4.15 14.55
C MET A 151 -10.12 4.32 13.46
N PHE A 152 -9.80 3.23 12.76
CA PHE A 152 -8.78 3.21 11.71
C PHE A 152 -9.29 3.73 10.36
N TYR A 153 -10.58 3.57 10.08
CA TYR A 153 -11.18 3.93 8.79
C TYR A 153 -12.39 4.86 8.99
N PRO A 154 -12.15 6.16 9.21
CA PRO A 154 -13.19 7.10 9.66
C PRO A 154 -14.10 7.64 8.55
N ILE A 155 -13.85 7.31 7.28
CA ILE A 155 -14.68 7.80 6.16
C ILE A 155 -16.05 7.10 6.20
N GLU A 156 -17.10 7.89 6.41
CA GLU A 156 -18.49 7.44 6.35
C GLU A 156 -18.79 6.83 4.96
N ASN A 157 -19.48 5.69 4.91
CA ASN A 157 -19.74 4.93 3.68
C ASN A 157 -18.48 4.41 2.94
N THR A 158 -17.32 4.37 3.61
CA THR A 158 -16.04 3.82 3.15
C THR A 158 -15.28 4.64 2.11
N LYS A 159 -13.97 4.34 1.97
CA LYS A 159 -13.10 4.91 0.93
C LYS A 159 -13.55 4.64 -0.51
N GLU A 160 -14.45 3.69 -0.76
CA GLU A 160 -14.87 3.34 -2.13
C GLU A 160 -15.60 4.50 -2.82
N ALA A 161 -16.25 5.40 -2.07
CA ALA A 161 -16.81 6.65 -2.59
C ALA A 161 -15.74 7.60 -3.16
N HIS A 162 -14.47 7.41 -2.77
CA HIS A 162 -13.31 8.19 -3.17
C HIS A 162 -12.44 7.49 -4.22
N LYS A 163 -12.92 6.39 -4.82
CA LYS A 163 -12.20 5.68 -5.87
C LYS A 163 -12.19 6.51 -7.15
N LEU A 164 -10.99 6.83 -7.64
CA LEU A 164 -10.80 7.59 -8.88
C LEU A 164 -10.80 6.69 -10.13
N THR A 165 -10.07 5.59 -10.06
CA THR A 165 -9.80 4.71 -11.21
C THR A 165 -9.24 3.37 -10.73
N GLU A 166 -9.15 2.41 -11.65
CA GLU A 166 -8.59 1.09 -11.38
C GLU A 166 -7.72 0.57 -12.53
N VAL A 167 -6.77 -0.29 -12.18
CA VAL A 167 -5.91 -1.01 -13.11
C VAL A 167 -6.08 -2.50 -12.87
N SER A 168 -6.89 -3.14 -13.71
CA SER A 168 -7.08 -4.59 -13.68
C SER A 168 -5.84 -5.33 -14.19
N MET A 169 -5.57 -6.50 -13.61
CA MET A 169 -4.53 -7.39 -14.11
C MET A 169 -4.96 -8.00 -15.46
N GLU A 170 -3.99 -8.14 -16.37
CA GLU A 170 -4.16 -8.85 -17.65
C GLU A 170 -3.95 -10.36 -17.41
N MET A 171 -4.61 -11.21 -18.21
CA MET A 171 -4.48 -12.68 -18.14
C MET A 171 -3.16 -13.16 -18.73
#